data_AF-A0A6C0ESQ8-F1
#
_entry.id   AF-A0A6C0ESQ8-F1
#
_cell.length_a   1.000
_cell.length_b   1.000
_cell.length_c   1.000
_cell.angle_alpha   90.00
_cell.angle_beta   90.00
_cell.angle_gamma   90.00
#
_symmetry.space_group_name_H-M   'P 1'
#
loop_
_entity.id
_entity.type
_entity.pdbx_description
1 polymer ?
#
loop_
_entity_poly.entity_id
_entity_poly.type
_entity_poly.pdbx_seq_one_letter_code
_entity_poly.pdbx_strand_id
1 'polypeptide(L)'
;MCAYVFLVYVILMYLYIHTFYYLKKAELTGCFNPRKVNLKFMEFFQLLEIIALTMTIMFLPYFVKNKKKTGSVALIVSLVVLAINMFMALNVYNFYSELKYCSIMSTWNKWWLYTEGIMAAISSVRGLLSIALFLLVLFKIIKIKK
;
A
#
# COMPACT_ATOMS: atom_id res chain seq x y z
N MET A 1 24.50 -7.54 -7.34
CA MET A 1 23.04 -7.56 -7.09
C MET A 1 22.69 -7.15 -5.65
N CYS A 2 23.35 -7.68 -4.62
CA CYS A 2 23.05 -7.34 -3.20
C CYS A 2 23.23 -5.86 -2.82
N ALA A 3 24.29 -5.19 -3.31
CA ALA A 3 24.54 -3.77 -2.98
C ALA A 3 23.44 -2.83 -3.50
N TYR A 4 22.94 -3.08 -4.71
CA TYR A 4 21.85 -2.28 -5.28
C TYR A 4 20.52 -2.48 -4.53
N VAL A 5 20.19 -3.74 -4.20
CA VAL A 5 18.99 -4.05 -3.40
C VAL A 5 19.06 -3.39 -2.02
N PHE A 6 20.23 -3.41 -1.38
CA PHE A 6 20.45 -2.74 -0.10
C PHE A 6 20.31 -1.22 -0.21
N LEU A 7 20.87 -0.60 -1.26
CA LEU A 7 20.73 0.84 -1.49
C LEU A 7 19.26 1.24 -1.70
N VAL A 8 18.51 0.49 -2.50
CA VAL A 8 17.06 0.73 -2.69
C VAL A 8 16.31 0.56 -1.36
N TYR A 9 16.66 -0.45 -0.56
CA TYR A 9 16.06 -0.66 0.77
C TYR A 9 16.27 0.56 1.69
N VAL A 10 17.49 1.10 1.78
CA VAL A 10 17.79 2.26 2.62
C VAL A 10 17.00 3.49 2.16
N ILE A 11 16.92 3.73 0.84
CA ILE A 11 16.14 4.84 0.28
C ILE A 11 14.66 4.70 0.62
N LEU A 12 14.07 3.51 0.42
CA LEU A 12 12.66 3.27 0.71
C LEU A 12 12.37 3.39 2.21
N MET A 13 13.23 2.84 3.06
CA MET A 13 13.10 2.99 4.52
C MET A 13 13.12 4.46 4.95
N TYR A 14 14.04 5.25 4.39
CA TYR A 14 14.09 6.69 4.64
C TYR A 14 12.78 7.37 4.25
N LEU A 15 12.24 7.06 3.06
CA LEU A 15 10.99 7.64 2.58
C LEU A 15 9.79 7.28 3.48
N TYR A 16 9.64 6.02 3.87
CA TYR A 16 8.55 5.58 4.74
C TYR A 16 8.62 6.22 6.14
N ILE A 17 9.82 6.27 6.74
CA ILE A 17 10.01 6.90 8.06
C ILE A 17 9.67 8.40 8.00
N HIS A 18 10.17 9.12 6.99
CA HIS A 18 9.88 10.55 6.86
C HIS A 18 8.40 10.83 6.58
N THR A 19 7.74 9.95 5.84
CA THR A 19 6.29 10.06 5.56
C THR A 19 5.47 9.79 6.81
N PHE A 20 5.85 8.81 7.62
CA PHE A 20 5.26 8.56 8.93
C PHE A 20 5.34 9.80 9.84
N TYR A 21 6.52 10.43 9.98
CA TYR A 21 6.66 11.65 10.78
C TYR A 21 5.90 12.84 10.19
N TYR A 22 5.80 12.92 8.87
CA TYR A 22 5.00 13.94 8.20
C TYR A 22 3.52 13.81 8.52
N LEU A 23 2.97 12.59 8.49
CA LEU A 23 1.58 12.31 8.86
C LEU A 23 1.31 12.64 10.33
N LYS A 24 2.24 12.28 11.23
CA LYS A 24 2.15 12.65 12.65
C LYS A 24 2.14 14.16 12.86
N LYS A 25 2.95 14.91 12.10
CA LYS A 25 2.94 16.37 12.12
C LYS A 25 1.61 16.92 11.58
N ALA A 26 1.06 16.30 10.54
CA ALA A 26 -0.23 16.67 9.95
C ALA A 26 -1.41 16.41 10.91
N GLU A 27 -1.34 15.38 11.76
CA GLU A 27 -2.36 15.14 12.80
C GLU A 27 -2.35 16.27 13.84
N LEU A 28 -1.16 16.72 14.25
CA LEU A 28 -1.01 17.78 15.25
C LEU A 28 -1.52 19.16 14.78
N THR A 29 -1.64 19.41 13.47
CA THR A 29 -2.17 20.69 12.99
C THR A 29 -3.68 20.82 13.16
N GLY A 30 -4.40 19.72 13.36
CA GLY A 30 -5.87 19.71 13.44
C GLY A 30 -6.58 20.15 12.16
N CYS A 31 -5.85 20.27 11.04
CA CYS A 31 -6.40 20.75 9.77
C CYS A 31 -7.38 19.78 9.11
N PHE A 32 -7.25 18.48 9.40
CA PHE A 32 -7.93 17.43 8.65
C PHE A 32 -9.16 16.96 9.40
N ASN A 33 -10.27 16.80 8.69
CA ASN A 33 -11.48 16.25 9.28
C ASN A 33 -11.33 14.73 9.44
N PRO A 34 -11.36 14.18 10.67
CA PRO A 34 -11.13 12.75 10.91
C PRO A 34 -12.20 11.85 10.28
N ARG A 35 -13.37 12.40 9.91
CA ARG A 35 -14.41 11.66 9.18
C ARG A 35 -14.09 11.46 7.70
N LYS A 36 -13.24 12.31 7.13
CA LYS A 36 -12.85 12.28 5.71
C LYS A 36 -11.46 11.70 5.52
N VAL A 37 -10.55 12.04 6.42
CA VAL A 37 -9.14 11.65 6.35
C VAL A 37 -8.77 10.97 7.66
N ASN A 38 -8.48 9.68 7.60
CA ASN A 38 -8.03 8.92 8.74
C ASN A 38 -6.50 8.89 8.78
N LEU A 39 -5.90 9.93 9.35
CA LEU A 39 -4.44 10.05 9.47
C LEU A 39 -3.80 8.90 10.27
N LYS A 40 -4.47 8.42 11.33
CA LYS A 40 -4.02 7.27 12.12
C LYS A 40 -3.93 5.99 11.29
N PHE A 41 -4.88 5.79 10.37
CA PHE A 41 -4.80 4.67 9.44
C PHE A 41 -3.61 4.83 8.49
N MET A 42 -3.38 6.03 7.95
CA MET A 42 -2.25 6.28 7.04
C MET A 42 -0.91 6.07 7.75
N GLU A 43 -0.79 6.50 9.01
CA GLU A 43 0.39 6.21 9.85
C GLU A 43 0.59 4.71 10.09
N PHE A 44 -0.49 3.99 10.40
CA PHE A 44 -0.46 2.54 10.55
C PHE A 44 -0.06 1.84 9.24
N PHE A 45 -0.55 2.31 8.10
CA PHE A 45 -0.18 1.80 6.78
C PHE A 45 1.32 1.96 6.51
N GLN A 46 1.89 3.13 6.82
CA GLN A 46 3.34 3.35 6.70
C GLN A 46 4.16 2.41 7.60
N LEU A 47 3.66 2.13 8.81
CA LEU A 47 4.29 1.14 9.69
C LEU A 47 4.24 -0.27 9.10
N LEU A 48 3.11 -0.66 8.50
CA LEU A 48 2.99 -1.94 7.79
C LEU A 48 3.97 -2.04 6.63
N GLU A 49 4.17 -0.97 5.85
CA GLU A 49 5.15 -0.94 4.76
C GLU A 49 6.59 -1.10 5.26
N ILE A 50 6.95 -0.43 6.35
CA ILE A 50 8.27 -0.60 7.00
C ILE A 50 8.49 -2.05 7.42
N ILE A 51 7.52 -2.66 8.08
CA ILE A 51 7.58 -4.05 8.53
C ILE A 51 7.66 -4.99 7.31
N ALA A 52 6.80 -4.80 6.32
CA ALA A 52 6.75 -5.62 5.11
C ALA A 52 8.05 -5.54 4.30
N LEU A 53 8.63 -4.34 4.15
CA LEU A 53 9.90 -4.12 3.46
C LEU A 53 11.04 -4.81 4.20
N THR A 54 11.10 -4.66 5.54
CA THR A 54 12.13 -5.28 6.38
C THR A 54 12.05 -6.80 6.34
N MET A 55 10.85 -7.36 6.47
CA MET A 55 10.61 -8.80 6.32
C MET A 55 11.01 -9.28 4.93
N THR A 56 10.65 -8.55 3.87
CA THR A 56 10.98 -8.91 2.50
C THR A 56 12.49 -9.05 2.30
N ILE A 57 13.29 -8.10 2.77
CA ILE A 57 14.75 -8.16 2.66
C ILE A 57 15.35 -9.28 3.52
N MET A 58 14.86 -9.45 4.75
CA MET A 58 15.34 -10.49 5.66
C MET A 58 15.12 -11.90 5.09
N PHE A 59 13.96 -12.14 4.48
CA PHE A 59 13.58 -13.45 3.94
C PHE A 59 13.88 -13.60 2.44
N LEU A 60 14.40 -12.57 1.76
CA LEU A 60 14.72 -12.62 0.32
C LEU A 60 15.61 -13.83 -0.05
N PRO A 61 16.71 -14.16 0.67
CA PRO A 61 17.56 -15.29 0.31
C PRO A 61 16.84 -16.64 0.43
N TYR A 62 15.87 -16.73 1.34
CA TYR A 62 15.07 -17.94 1.55
C TYR A 62 14.08 -18.17 0.40
N PHE A 63 13.36 -17.11 -0.02
CA PHE A 63 12.40 -17.20 -1.12
C PHE A 63 13.06 -17.45 -2.48
N VAL A 64 14.26 -16.91 -2.71
CA VAL A 64 15.02 -17.15 -3.95
C VAL A 64 15.40 -18.64 -4.10
N LYS A 65 15.67 -19.33 -2.99
CA LYS A 65 16.08 -20.75 -3.01
C LYS A 65 14.91 -21.73 -3.03
N ASN A 66 13.76 -21.37 -2.44
CA ASN A 66 12.61 -22.27 -2.31
C ASN A 66 11.43 -21.83 -3.19
N LYS A 67 11.31 -22.44 -4.38
CA LYS A 67 10.13 -22.31 -5.26
C LYS A 67 9.03 -23.31 -4.87
N LYS A 68 8.41 -23.16 -3.70
CA LYS A 68 7.22 -23.95 -3.35
C LYS A 68 5.93 -23.24 -3.78
N LYS A 69 4.99 -24.01 -4.34
CA LYS A 69 3.64 -23.54 -4.68
C LYS A 69 2.85 -23.29 -3.39
N THR A 70 2.63 -22.04 -3.04
CA THR A 70 1.74 -21.63 -1.95
C THR A 70 0.29 -21.63 -2.46
N GLY A 71 -0.51 -22.58 -1.95
CA GLY A 71 -1.97 -22.63 -2.16
C GLY A 71 -2.75 -21.63 -1.29
N SER A 72 -4.07 -21.79 -1.31
CA SER A 72 -5.21 -21.06 -0.68
C SER A 72 -4.96 -19.89 0.29
N VAL A 73 -3.96 -19.94 1.17
CA VAL A 73 -3.54 -18.84 2.04
C VAL A 73 -3.16 -17.58 1.24
N ALA A 74 -2.58 -17.76 0.06
CA ALA A 74 -2.22 -16.66 -0.83
C ALA A 74 -3.44 -15.81 -1.25
N LEU A 75 -4.61 -16.42 -1.39
CA LEU A 75 -5.83 -15.73 -1.84
C LEU A 75 -6.40 -14.83 -0.74
N ILE A 76 -6.47 -15.32 0.50
CA ILE A 76 -6.95 -14.53 1.65
C ILE A 76 -6.04 -13.34 1.89
N VAL A 77 -4.72 -13.57 1.89
CA VAL A 77 -3.72 -12.49 2.04
C VAL A 77 -3.86 -11.46 0.91
N SER A 78 -4.06 -11.91 -0.33
CA SER A 78 -4.25 -11.01 -1.48
C SER A 78 -5.51 -10.14 -1.34
N LEU A 79 -6.63 -10.69 -0.84
CA LEU A 79 -7.85 -9.93 -0.59
C LEU A 79 -7.69 -8.90 0.54
N VAL A 80 -6.98 -9.27 1.61
CA VAL A 80 -6.68 -8.34 2.71
C VAL A 80 -5.80 -7.19 2.22
N VAL A 81 -4.72 -7.50 1.48
CA VAL A 81 -3.84 -6.48 0.89
C VAL A 81 -4.61 -5.57 -0.06
N LEU A 82 -5.51 -6.13 -0.87
CA LEU A 82 -6.37 -5.36 -1.77
C LEU A 82 -7.24 -4.35 -1.00
N ALA A 83 -7.89 -4.78 0.08
CA ALA A 83 -8.75 -3.92 0.90
C ALA A 83 -7.94 -2.80 1.57
N ILE A 84 -6.77 -3.12 2.12
CA ILE A 84 -5.87 -2.14 2.73
C ILE A 84 -5.42 -1.10 1.70
N ASN A 85 -4.99 -1.53 0.52
CA ASN A 85 -4.56 -0.62 -0.55
C ASN A 85 -5.71 0.27 -1.05
N MET A 86 -6.93 -0.27 -1.15
CA MET A 86 -8.08 0.51 -1.57
C MET A 86 -8.42 1.58 -0.53
N PHE A 87 -8.36 1.23 0.75
CA PHE A 87 -8.60 2.18 1.83
C PHE A 87 -7.51 3.25 1.92
N MET A 88 -6.24 2.88 1.67
CA MET A 88 -5.14 3.85 1.58
C MET A 88 -5.33 4.82 0.41
N ALA A 89 -5.67 4.32 -0.78
CA ALA A 89 -5.93 5.15 -1.96
C ALA A 89 -7.02 6.20 -1.69
N LEU A 90 -8.14 5.80 -1.06
CA LEU A 90 -9.22 6.70 -0.68
C LEU A 90 -8.78 7.76 0.34
N ASN A 91 -8.02 7.35 1.36
CA ASN A 91 -7.52 8.28 2.38
C ASN A 91 -6.54 9.29 1.79
N VAL A 92 -5.62 8.86 0.91
CA VAL A 92 -4.70 9.78 0.22
C VAL A 92 -5.47 10.76 -0.66
N TYR A 93 -6.46 10.29 -1.43
CA TYR A 93 -7.29 11.17 -2.24
C TYR A 93 -7.97 12.26 -1.39
N ASN A 94 -8.59 11.87 -0.27
CA ASN A 94 -9.24 12.81 0.64
C ASN A 94 -8.22 13.75 1.29
N PHE A 95 -7.07 13.24 1.73
CA PHE A 95 -5.96 14.03 2.28
C PHE A 95 -5.54 15.14 1.32
N TYR A 96 -5.41 14.81 0.03
CA TYR A 96 -5.07 15.76 -1.03
C TYR A 96 -6.14 16.81 -1.28
N SER A 97 -7.41 16.44 -1.19
CA SER A 97 -8.52 17.38 -1.32
C SER A 97 -8.53 18.41 -0.18
N GLU A 98 -8.23 17.97 1.05
CA GLU A 98 -8.28 18.83 2.25
C GLU A 98 -7.00 19.66 2.43
N LEU A 99 -5.87 19.22 1.86
CA LEU A 99 -4.61 19.97 1.84
C LEU A 99 -4.75 21.39 1.23
N LYS A 100 -5.75 21.65 0.39
CA LYS A 100 -6.02 22.99 -0.14
C LYS A 100 -6.31 24.02 0.96
N TYR A 101 -6.79 23.56 2.11
CA TYR A 101 -7.19 24.37 3.24
C TYR A 101 -6.16 24.38 4.37
N CYS A 102 -4.98 23.76 4.17
CA CYS A 102 -3.95 23.62 5.20
C CYS A 102 -2.54 23.94 4.69
N SER A 103 -1.80 24.77 5.41
CA SER A 103 -0.47 25.27 5.07
C SER A 103 0.67 24.36 5.53
N ILE A 104 0.58 23.05 5.28
CA ILE A 104 1.68 22.13 5.61
C ILE A 104 2.80 22.28 4.57
N MET A 105 3.98 22.74 5.03
CA MET A 105 5.11 23.19 4.17
C MET A 105 5.94 22.10 3.49
N SER A 106 5.82 20.80 3.85
CA SER A 106 6.73 19.78 3.31
C SER A 106 6.25 19.22 1.96
N THR A 107 6.67 19.87 0.87
CA THR A 107 6.31 19.52 -0.52
C THR A 107 6.74 18.12 -0.95
N TRP A 108 7.90 17.64 -0.48
CA TRP A 108 8.43 16.32 -0.86
C TRP A 108 7.66 15.15 -0.24
N ASN A 109 7.45 15.16 1.09
CA ASN A 109 6.67 14.11 1.76
C ASN A 109 5.22 14.09 1.29
N LYS A 110 4.67 15.27 0.97
CA LYS A 110 3.40 15.40 0.27
C LYS A 110 3.48 14.59 -1.03
N TRP A 111 4.37 14.96 -1.96
CA TRP A 111 4.50 14.28 -3.25
C TRP A 111 4.65 12.75 -3.13
N TRP A 112 5.50 12.28 -2.22
CA TRP A 112 5.68 10.85 -1.98
C TRP A 112 4.39 10.16 -1.55
N LEU A 113 3.67 10.73 -0.57
CA LEU A 113 2.38 10.21 -0.11
C LEU A 113 1.33 10.15 -1.23
N TYR A 114 1.37 11.09 -2.19
CA TYR A 114 0.53 11.03 -3.39
C TYR A 114 0.85 9.81 -4.23
N THR A 115 2.15 9.61 -4.48
CA THR A 115 2.64 8.50 -5.29
C THR A 115 2.26 7.18 -4.65
N GLU A 116 2.36 7.06 -3.33
CA GLU A 116 1.88 5.88 -2.58
C GLU A 116 0.38 5.65 -2.79
N GLY A 117 -0.44 6.70 -2.66
CA GLY A 117 -1.88 6.59 -2.93
C GLY A 117 -2.21 6.17 -4.37
N ILE A 118 -1.47 6.68 -5.36
CA ILE A 118 -1.60 6.25 -6.76
C ILE A 118 -1.20 4.79 -6.92
N MET A 119 -0.05 4.38 -6.36
CA MET A 119 0.42 2.99 -6.46
C MET A 119 -0.56 2.03 -5.78
N ALA A 120 -1.11 2.42 -4.62
CA ALA A 120 -2.16 1.67 -3.93
C ALA A 120 -3.42 1.57 -4.80
N ALA A 121 -3.87 2.68 -5.43
CA ALA A 121 -5.01 2.68 -6.34
C ALA A 121 -4.78 1.76 -7.56
N ILE A 122 -3.61 1.83 -8.19
CA ILE A 122 -3.23 0.96 -9.32
C ILE A 122 -3.24 -0.50 -8.89
N SER A 123 -2.64 -0.81 -7.73
CA SER A 123 -2.66 -2.16 -7.17
C SER A 123 -4.08 -2.64 -6.93
N SER A 124 -4.97 -1.77 -6.44
CA SER A 124 -6.35 -2.12 -6.18
C SER A 124 -7.14 -2.40 -7.45
N VAL A 125 -7.00 -1.55 -8.48
CA VAL A 125 -7.64 -1.77 -9.79
C VAL A 125 -7.17 -3.08 -10.43
N ARG A 126 -5.86 -3.36 -10.39
CA ARG A 126 -5.30 -4.63 -10.89
C ARG A 126 -5.86 -5.85 -10.14
N GLY A 127 -5.99 -5.76 -8.82
CA GLY A 127 -6.57 -6.84 -8.01
C GLY A 127 -8.04 -7.07 -8.35
N LEU A 128 -8.85 -6.01 -8.49
CA LEU A 128 -10.25 -6.11 -8.90
C LEU A 128 -10.42 -6.72 -10.29
N LEU A 129 -9.60 -6.31 -11.26
CA LEU A 129 -9.58 -6.91 -12.60
C LEU A 129 -9.26 -8.41 -12.55
N SER A 130 -8.27 -8.80 -11.73
CA SER A 130 -7.89 -10.19 -11.56
C SER A 130 -9.02 -11.04 -10.97
N ILE A 131 -9.73 -10.50 -9.97
CA ILE A 131 -10.93 -11.14 -9.38
C ILE A 131 -12.04 -11.26 -10.43
N ALA A 132 -12.31 -10.22 -11.19
CA ALA A 132 -13.34 -10.24 -12.24
C ALA A 132 -13.06 -11.31 -13.30
N LEU A 133 -11.81 -11.39 -13.78
CA LEU A 133 -11.39 -12.43 -14.73
C LEU A 133 -11.52 -13.83 -14.12
N PHE A 134 -11.12 -14.02 -12.86
CA PHE A 134 -11.26 -15.29 -12.17
C PHE A 134 -12.72 -15.75 -12.08
N LEU A 135 -13.64 -14.84 -11.71
CA LEU A 135 -15.07 -15.12 -11.66
C LEU A 135 -15.62 -15.49 -13.04
N LEU A 136 -15.25 -14.77 -14.10
CA LEU A 136 -15.66 -15.09 -15.48
C LEU A 136 -15.23 -16.49 -15.91
N VAL A 137 -13.99 -16.89 -15.58
CA VAL A 137 -13.49 -18.24 -15.86
C VAL A 137 -14.29 -19.29 -15.08
N LEU A 138 -14.56 -19.06 -13.79
CA LEU A 138 -15.40 -19.97 -12.99
C LEU A 138 -16.80 -20.13 -13.57
N PHE A 139 -17.47 -19.03 -13.92
CA PHE A 139 -18.79 -19.06 -14.55
C PHE A 139 -18.79 -19.84 -15.86
N LYS A 140 -17.76 -19.65 -16.70
CA LYS A 140 -17.62 -20.40 -17.96
C LYS A 140 -17.44 -21.90 -17.73
N ILE A 141 -16.62 -22.29 -16.76
CA ILE A 141 -16.41 -23.71 -16.40
C ILE A 141 -17.68 -24.35 -15.85
N ILE A 142 -18.43 -23.65 -14.99
CA ILE A 142 -19.70 -24.13 -14.45
C ILE A 142 -20.73 -24.36 -15.56
N LYS A 143 -20.76 -23.48 -16.57
CA LYS A 143 -21.68 -23.59 -17.71
C LYS A 143 -21.34 -24.74 -18.67
N ILE A 144 -20.07 -25.14 -18.77
CA ILE A 144 -19.63 -26.29 -19.61
C ILE A 144 -19.94 -27.64 -18.93
N LYS A 145 -20.01 -27.67 -17.59
CA LYS A 145 -20.29 -28.87 -16.81
C LYS A 145 -21.79 -29.15 -16.58
N LYS A 146 -22.68 -28.23 -16.96
CA LYS A 146 -24.13 -28.40 -16.97
C LYS A 146 -24.60 -28.74 -18.37
#